data_AF-A0AAJ4XBQ3-F1
#
_entry.id   AF-A0AAJ4XBQ3-F1
#
_cell.length_a   1.000
_cell.length_b   1.000
_cell.length_c   1.000
_cell.angle_alpha   90.00
_cell.angle_beta   90.00
_cell.angle_gamma   90.00
#
_symmetry.space_group_name_H-M   'P 1'
#
loop_
_entity.id
_entity.type
_entity.pdbx_description
1 polymer ?
#
loop_
_entity_poly.entity_id
_entity_poly.type
_entity_poly.pdbx_seq_one_letter_code
_entity_poly.pdbx_strand_id
1 'polypeptide(L)'
;MLDGIFDYYDISLTKVDTRLHAEESWPIGTDVYVLCGIYASQIYVQRLYIVREATENMIKLQIEKLAVRLKTEISKSNNQLSQG
;
A
#
# COMPACT_ATOMS: atom_id res chain seq x y z
N MET A 1 12.44 2.60 -3.88
CA MET A 1 11.80 1.37 -4.44
C MET A 1 10.42 1.64 -5.03
N LEU A 2 9.66 2.54 -4.41
CA LEU A 2 8.47 3.16 -4.97
C LEU A 2 8.82 4.33 -5.91
N ASP A 3 10.01 4.94 -5.74
CA ASP A 3 10.55 6.00 -6.62
C ASP A 3 10.73 5.57 -8.09
N GLY A 4 10.76 4.26 -8.34
CA GLY A 4 10.81 3.69 -9.69
C GLY A 4 9.43 3.29 -10.23
N ILE A 5 8.35 3.71 -9.56
CA ILE A 5 6.96 3.43 -9.91
C ILE A 5 6.19 4.73 -10.04
N PHE A 6 6.29 5.60 -9.02
CA PHE A 6 5.51 6.81 -8.91
C PHE A 6 6.38 8.06 -9.10
N ASP A 7 5.81 9.06 -9.76
CA ASP A 7 6.41 10.40 -9.90
C ASP A 7 6.47 11.11 -8.54
N TYR A 8 5.50 10.83 -7.68
CA TYR A 8 5.44 11.25 -6.29
C TYR A 8 4.73 10.18 -5.46
N TYR A 9 5.20 9.90 -4.25
CA TYR A 9 4.45 9.07 -3.31
C TYR A 9 4.65 9.52 -1.86
N ASP A 10 3.68 9.19 -1.02
CA ASP A 10 3.72 9.37 0.43
C ASP A 10 3.23 8.10 1.13
N ILE A 11 3.82 7.80 2.28
CA ILE A 11 3.35 6.72 3.17
C ILE A 11 3.05 7.34 4.52
N SER A 12 1.77 7.37 4.87
CA SER A 12 1.31 7.85 6.17
C SER A 12 0.91 6.69 7.07
N LEU A 13 1.25 6.80 8.35
CA LEU A 13 0.84 5.88 9.40
C LEU A 13 -0.41 6.44 10.08
N THR A 14 -1.49 5.67 10.03
CA THR A 14 -2.73 5.93 10.78
C THR A 14 -2.89 4.87 11.85
N LYS A 15 -2.89 5.30 13.11
CA LYS A 15 -3.28 4.44 14.23
C LYS A 15 -4.78 4.21 14.14
N VAL A 16 -5.19 2.95 13.98
CA VAL A 16 -6.61 2.59 13.91
C VAL A 16 -7.21 2.55 15.31
N ASP A 17 -8.37 3.18 15.49
CA ASP A 17 -9.14 3.10 16.73
C ASP A 17 -9.52 1.64 17.01
N THR A 18 -9.35 1.22 18.26
CA THR A 18 -9.86 -0.02 18.85
C THR A 18 -11.25 -0.45 18.39
N ARG A 19 -12.16 0.48 18.09
CA ARG A 19 -13.51 0.17 17.58
C ARG A 19 -13.51 -0.40 16.16
N LEU A 20 -12.69 0.15 15.27
CA LEU A 20 -12.58 -0.33 13.89
C LEU A 20 -11.97 -1.75 13.84
N HIS A 21 -11.06 -2.06 14.78
CA HIS A 21 -10.49 -3.41 14.90
C HIS A 21 -11.56 -4.48 15.16
N ALA A 22 -12.56 -4.15 15.98
CA ALA A 22 -13.63 -5.07 16.32
C ALA A 22 -14.63 -5.26 15.16
N GLU A 23 -14.95 -4.19 14.44
CA GLU A 23 -15.88 -4.24 13.29
C GLU A 23 -15.30 -5.04 12.12
N GLU A 24 -14.01 -4.86 11.84
CA GLU A 24 -13.33 -5.50 10.69
C GLU A 24 -12.67 -6.84 11.05
N SER A 25 -12.84 -7.33 12.29
CA SER A 25 -12.19 -8.55 12.82
C SER A 25 -10.66 -8.53 12.69
N TRP A 26 -10.03 -7.35 12.84
CA TRP A 26 -8.59 -7.20 12.77
C TRP A 26 -7.92 -7.55 14.10
N PRO A 27 -6.68 -8.06 14.09
CA PRO A 27 -5.91 -8.25 15.31
C PRO A 27 -5.77 -6.93 16.07
N ILE A 28 -6.09 -6.95 17.37
CA ILE A 28 -5.91 -5.80 18.26
C ILE A 28 -4.44 -5.35 18.19
N GLY A 29 -4.23 -4.05 18.00
CA GLY A 29 -2.90 -3.49 17.82
C GLY A 29 -2.41 -3.51 16.36
N THR A 30 -3.29 -3.60 15.37
CA THR A 30 -2.92 -3.37 13.97
C THR A 30 -2.76 -1.87 13.69
N ASP A 31 -1.64 -1.48 13.12
CA ASP A 31 -1.36 -0.16 12.59
C ASP A 31 -1.62 -0.17 11.07
N VAL A 32 -2.21 0.90 10.53
CA VAL A 32 -2.53 1.01 9.11
C VAL A 32 -1.61 2.00 8.44
N TYR A 33 -0.92 1.52 7.41
CA TYR A 33 -0.11 2.34 6.53
C TYR A 33 -0.92 2.63 5.26
N VAL A 34 -1.02 3.91 4.89
CA VAL A 34 -1.66 4.34 3.66
C VAL A 34 -0.57 4.82 2.72
N LEU A 35 -0.41 4.11 1.60
CA LEU A 35 0.45 4.51 0.49
C LEU A 35 -0.42 5.27 -0.52
N CYS A 36 -0.01 6.50 -0.82
CA CYS A 36 -0.56 7.29 -1.91
C CYS A 36 0.54 7.53 -2.94
N GLY A 37 0.29 7.25 -4.22
CA GLY A 37 1.25 7.45 -5.30
C GLY A 37 0.60 8.07 -6.53
N ILE A 38 1.35 8.89 -7.27
CA ILE A 38 0.93 9.47 -8.55
C ILE A 38 1.75 8.85 -9.66
N TYR A 39 1.09 8.30 -10.68
CA TYR A 39 1.73 7.78 -11.90
C TYR A 39 0.88 8.16 -13.11
N ALA A 40 1.50 8.78 -14.13
CA ALA A 40 0.83 9.14 -15.39
C ALA A 40 -0.47 9.93 -15.19
N SER A 41 -0.46 10.90 -14.26
CA SER A 41 -1.63 11.71 -13.85
C SER A 41 -2.77 10.94 -13.17
N GLN A 42 -2.55 9.68 -12.78
CA GLN A 42 -3.49 8.89 -12.00
C GLN A 42 -3.01 8.76 -10.54
N ILE A 43 -3.97 8.78 -9.61
CA ILE A 43 -3.72 8.60 -8.17
C ILE A 43 -3.98 7.14 -7.81
N TYR A 44 -3.02 6.52 -7.15
CA TYR A 44 -3.09 5.17 -6.61
C TYR A 44 -3.07 5.25 -5.09
N VAL A 45 -4.07 4.67 -4.44
CA VAL A 45 -4.17 4.60 -2.98
C VAL A 45 -4.23 3.15 -2.56
N GLN A 46 -3.34 2.74 -1.67
CA GLN A 46 -3.29 1.40 -1.12
C GLN A 46 -3.19 1.44 0.40
N ARG A 47 -3.89 0.51 1.05
CA ARG A 47 -3.83 0.32 2.50
C ARG A 47 -3.07 -0.95 2.82
N LEU A 48 -2.13 -0.84 3.75
CA LEU A 48 -1.32 -1.94 4.25
C LEU A 48 -1.57 -2.06 5.75
N TYR A 49 -1.98 -3.25 6.17
CA TYR A 49 -2.34 -3.55 7.56
C TYR A 49 -1.17 -4.30 8.19
N ILE A 50 -0.61 -3.74 9.26
CA ILE A 50 0.58 -4.28 9.92
C ILE A 50 0.32 -4.36 11.42
N VAL A 51 0.44 -5.55 12.00
CA VAL A 51 0.37 -5.73 13.46
C VAL A 51 1.52 -4.98 14.13
N ARG A 52 1.27 -4.23 15.21
CA ARG A 52 2.26 -3.39 15.92
C ARG A 52 3.48 -4.16 16.43
N GLU A 53 3.33 -5.46 16.70
CA GLU A 53 4.43 -6.35 17.08
C GLU A 53 5.28 -6.82 15.89
N ALA A 54 4.96 -6.38 14.66
CA ALA A 54 5.75 -6.70 13.49
C ALA A 54 7.15 -6.08 13.60
N THR A 55 8.16 -6.90 13.30
CA THR A 55 9.53 -6.40 13.19
C THR A 55 9.65 -5.42 12.02
N GLU A 56 10.57 -4.48 12.11
CA GLU A 56 10.85 -3.50 11.04
C GLU A 56 11.13 -4.18 9.68
N ASN A 57 11.82 -5.32 9.70
CA ASN A 57 12.05 -6.15 8.51
C ASN A 57 10.75 -6.69 7.90
N MET A 58 9.77 -7.07 8.73
CA MET A 58 8.48 -7.54 8.25
C MET A 58 7.66 -6.40 7.62
N ILE A 59 7.72 -5.21 8.20
CA ILE A 59 7.11 -3.99 7.63
C ILE A 59 7.70 -3.70 6.25
N LYS A 60 9.03 -3.68 6.16
CA LYS A 60 9.74 -3.45 4.91
C LYS A 60 9.36 -4.48 3.84
N LEU A 61 9.35 -5.77 4.18
CA LEU A 61 8.94 -6.84 3.27
C LEU A 61 7.50 -6.67 2.75
N GLN A 62 6.57 -6.21 3.60
CA GLN A 62 5.19 -5.97 3.20
C GLN A 62 5.06 -4.79 2.22
N ILE A 63 5.79 -3.70 2.47
CA ILE A 63 5.92 -2.58 1.53
C ILE A 63 6.53 -3.06 0.21
N GLU A 64 7.51 -3.96 0.27
CA GLU A 64 8.16 -4.48 -0.93
C GLU A 64 7.20 -5.32 -1.79
N LYS A 65 6.43 -6.21 -1.17
CA LYS A 65 5.39 -6.99 -1.85
C LYS A 65 4.33 -6.08 -2.47
N LEU A 66 3.92 -5.02 -1.76
CA LEU A 66 2.96 -4.05 -2.26
C LEU A 66 3.48 -3.34 -3.52
N ALA A 67 4.74 -2.92 -3.52
CA ALA A 67 5.35 -2.27 -4.68
C ALA A 67 5.44 -3.19 -5.91
N VAL A 68 5.77 -4.48 -5.73
CA VAL A 68 5.77 -5.47 -6.82
C VAL A 68 4.38 -5.67 -7.40
N ARG A 69 3.37 -5.77 -6.51
CA ARG A 69 1.97 -5.90 -6.93
C ARG A 69 1.51 -4.67 -7.73
N LEU A 70 1.80 -3.47 -7.24
CA LEU A 70 1.47 -2.22 -7.91
C LEU A 70 2.13 -2.09 -9.29
N LYS A 71 3.41 -2.45 -9.42
CA LYS A 71 4.07 -2.52 -10.73
C LYS A 71 3.32 -3.43 -11.69
N THR A 72 2.93 -4.61 -11.21
CA THR A 72 2.21 -5.60 -12.01
C THR A 72 0.83 -5.08 -12.44
N GLU A 73 0.10 -4.43 -11.54
CA GLU A 73 -1.22 -3.85 -11.82
C GLU A 73 -1.10 -2.70 -12.85
N ILE A 74 -0.18 -1.77 -12.65
CA ILE A 74 0.07 -0.66 -13.58
C ILE A 74 0.48 -1.17 -14.97
N SER A 75 1.41 -2.13 -15.05
CA SER A 75 1.82 -2.71 -16.33
C SER A 75 0.67 -3.42 -17.05
N LYS A 76 -0.21 -4.11 -16.33
CA LYS A 76 -1.41 -4.75 -16.91
C LYS A 76 -2.40 -3.71 -17.45
N SER A 77 -2.67 -2.66 -16.68
CA SER A 77 -3.56 -1.57 -17.12
C SER A 77 -3.02 -0.85 -18.36
N ASN A 78 -1.71 -0.59 -18.43
CA ASN A 78 -1.09 0.03 -19.61
C ASN A 78 -1.17 -0.86 -20.86
N ASN A 79 -0.98 -2.18 -20.73
CA ASN A 79 -1.08 -3.12 -21.85
C ASN A 79 -2.52 -3.23 -22.39
N GLN A 80 -3.54 -3.05 -21.54
CA GLN A 80 -4.94 -3.02 -21.99
C GLN A 80 -5.28 -1.72 -22.74
N LEU A 81 -4.70 -0.59 -22.35
CA LEU A 81 -4.90 0.71 -23.01
C LEU A 81 -4.17 0.81 -24.36
N SER A 82 -3.13 0.02 -24.61
CA SER A 82 -2.35 0.05 -25.86
C SER A 82 -2.84 -0.95 -26.92
N GLN A 83 -3.84 -1.77 -26.61
CA GLN A 83 -4.50 -2.69 -27.54
C GLN A 83 -5.93 -2.25 -27.93
N GLY A 84 -6.35 -1.06 -27.49
CA GLY A 84 -7.66 -0.46 -27.79
C GLY A 84 -7.59 0.62 -28.86
#